data_AF-A0A2G1WLH6-F1
#
_entry.id   AF-A0A2G1WLH6-F1
#
_cell.length_a   1.000
_cell.length_b   1.000
_cell.length_c   1.000
_cell.angle_alpha   90.00
_cell.angle_beta   90.00
_cell.angle_gamma   90.00
#
_symmetry.space_group_name_H-M   'P 1'
#
loop_
_entity.id
_entity.type
_entity.pdbx_description
1 polymer ?
#
loop_
_entity_poly.entity_id
_entity_poly.type
_entity_poly.pdbx_seq_one_letter_code
_entity_poly.pdbx_strand_id
1 'polypeptide(L)'
;MTETRTTRTRTTRTVVACALAGLLVLASIAAGGAGTAAAQEEPETANEYFETFRSMEGTEAYQEYEEFETIRTFAVSRAQEVGTLDDDDRAEFDAVLDTMVAFEQAYDRAGAGEYEASLAAAEDAEAAIDELESYEETQATLADLAVTRFYASLGDGLRDRASAAERTPDRIELLSMTATAYERANRPNEAAEFNLQAEQLSAEYNAAVERMDDAETTAGTFLDQCLDCGTVAGAIGGSANPVQTFGRYQSSQEVLSEVRSAEADATENGLDERTAELSALADDVGDARLSLGVASASILVGYGLVVGLIGTVVLGRIFLWRRTYEMAQIGSIVSGGDGDV
;
A
#
# COMPACT_ATOMS: atom_id res chain seq x y z
N MET A 1 45.65 -25.32 41.85
CA MET A 1 46.16 -23.94 41.70
C MET A 1 45.17 -23.18 40.84
N THR A 2 44.23 -22.48 41.50
CA THR A 2 44.20 -21.00 41.61
C THR A 2 43.91 -20.35 40.26
N GLU A 3 42.61 -20.08 40.01
CA GLU A 3 42.04 -18.72 39.91
C GLU A 3 42.59 -17.95 38.70
N THR A 4 41.78 -17.42 37.77
CA THR A 4 40.78 -16.40 38.06
C THR A 4 39.85 -16.23 36.86
N ARG A 5 38.56 -15.95 37.14
CA ARG A 5 37.55 -15.11 36.42
C ARG A 5 37.93 -14.61 35.00
N THR A 6 37.01 -14.50 34.04
CA THR A 6 35.82 -13.64 34.15
C THR A 6 34.85 -13.87 32.98
N THR A 7 33.57 -13.93 33.32
CA THR A 7 32.37 -13.80 32.49
C THR A 7 32.24 -12.40 31.88
N ARG A 8 31.80 -12.30 30.61
CA ARG A 8 31.11 -11.16 29.94
C ARG A 8 30.56 -11.74 28.62
N THR A 9 29.28 -11.80 28.26
CA THR A 9 28.08 -10.98 28.54
C THR A 9 28.32 -9.49 28.42
N ARG A 10 28.22 -8.99 27.18
CA ARG A 10 27.86 -7.64 26.71
C ARG A 10 28.13 -7.64 25.20
N THR A 11 27.14 -7.49 24.33
CA THR A 11 26.58 -6.17 24.00
C THR A 11 25.14 -6.26 23.46
N THR A 12 24.17 -6.53 24.33
CA THR A 12 22.75 -6.18 24.18
C THR A 12 22.43 -4.84 24.85
N ARG A 13 23.30 -3.83 24.65
CA ARG A 13 23.11 -2.47 25.20
C ARG A 13 23.75 -1.41 24.29
N THR A 14 23.21 -1.23 23.09
CA THR A 14 23.48 -0.03 22.28
C THR A 14 22.37 0.36 21.30
N VAL A 15 21.18 -0.23 21.39
CA VAL A 15 20.01 0.20 20.57
C VAL A 15 18.96 0.97 21.40
N VAL A 16 19.03 0.91 22.74
CA VAL A 16 18.10 1.63 23.64
C VAL A 16 18.46 3.11 23.84
N ALA A 17 19.62 3.57 23.33
CA ALA A 17 20.05 4.97 23.47
C ALA A 17 19.70 5.87 22.26
N CYS A 18 19.28 5.30 21.12
CA CYS A 18 18.73 6.08 19.99
C CYS A 18 17.19 6.15 20.04
N ALA A 19 16.53 5.21 20.72
CA ALA A 19 15.07 5.19 20.87
C ALA A 19 14.53 6.25 21.87
N LEU A 20 15.39 6.82 22.73
CA LEU A 20 15.02 7.88 23.69
C LEU A 20 15.37 9.30 23.22
N ALA A 21 16.11 9.44 22.11
CA ALA A 21 16.35 10.71 21.43
C ALA A 21 15.36 10.96 20.26
N GLY A 22 14.74 9.90 19.72
CA GLY A 22 13.64 10.02 18.76
C GLY A 22 12.27 10.31 19.40
N LEU A 23 12.09 9.99 20.70
CA LEU A 23 10.81 10.20 21.40
C LEU A 23 10.63 11.60 22.01
N LEU A 24 11.58 12.51 21.83
CA LEU A 24 11.55 13.88 22.35
C LEU A 24 11.44 14.96 21.26
N VAL A 25 11.24 14.56 20.00
CA VAL A 25 10.98 15.48 18.87
C VAL A 25 9.51 15.44 18.41
N LEU A 26 8.69 14.51 18.94
CA LEU A 26 7.26 14.41 18.66
C LEU A 26 6.35 15.14 19.67
N ALA A 27 6.91 15.96 20.56
CA ALA A 27 6.15 16.78 21.52
C ALA A 27 6.17 18.29 21.22
N SER A 28 6.61 18.69 20.03
CA SER A 28 6.76 20.11 19.64
C SER A 28 6.14 20.47 18.28
N ILE A 29 5.26 19.62 17.74
CA ILE A 29 4.39 19.95 16.60
C ILE A 29 2.93 19.76 17.04
N ALA A 30 2.53 20.55 18.04
CA ALA A 30 1.14 20.80 18.41
C ALA A 30 0.97 22.27 18.85
N ALA A 31 1.77 23.15 18.24
CA ALA A 31 1.75 24.59 18.47
C ALA A 31 2.00 25.29 17.14
N GLY A 32 0.98 25.25 16.27
CA GLY A 32 1.00 25.91 14.97
C GLY A 32 -0.10 25.37 14.07
N GLY A 33 -1.32 25.86 14.26
CA GLY A 33 -2.42 25.60 13.31
C GLY A 33 -3.81 25.44 13.92
N ALA A 34 -3.92 25.02 15.18
CA ALA A 34 -5.18 25.17 15.90
C ALA A 34 -5.28 26.62 16.35
N GLY A 35 -5.95 27.45 15.53
CA GLY A 35 -6.55 28.66 16.06
C GLY A 35 -7.32 28.24 17.30
N THR A 36 -6.86 28.67 18.46
CA THR A 36 -7.68 28.63 19.66
C THR A 36 -8.94 29.38 19.29
N ALA A 37 -10.02 28.65 19.00
CA ALA A 37 -11.35 29.14 19.24
C ALA A 37 -11.29 29.62 20.70
N ALA A 38 -11.08 30.93 20.87
CA ALA A 38 -11.49 31.57 22.10
C ALA A 38 -12.92 31.08 22.30
N ALA A 39 -13.23 30.55 23.48
CA ALA A 39 -14.62 30.30 23.84
C ALA A 39 -15.35 31.63 23.61
N GLN A 40 -15.99 31.75 22.44
CA GLN A 40 -16.87 32.87 22.17
C GLN A 40 -18.02 32.62 23.14
N GLU A 41 -18.26 33.59 24.01
CA GLU A 41 -19.44 33.54 24.86
C GLU A 41 -20.64 33.41 23.94
N GLU A 42 -21.43 32.34 24.12
CA GLU A 42 -22.66 32.13 23.38
C GLU A 42 -23.55 33.37 23.58
N PRO A 43 -24.05 34.00 22.50
CA PRO A 43 -24.88 35.18 22.59
C PRO A 43 -26.16 34.86 23.39
N GLU A 44 -26.53 35.69 24.37
CA GLU A 44 -27.73 35.46 25.20
C GLU A 44 -28.85 36.47 24.90
N THR A 45 -28.50 37.61 24.31
CA THR A 45 -29.41 38.74 24.04
C THR A 45 -29.55 39.02 22.56
N ALA A 46 -30.70 39.59 22.15
CA ALA A 46 -30.97 39.96 20.75
C ALA A 46 -29.87 40.84 20.14
N ASN A 47 -29.27 41.73 20.93
CA ASN A 47 -28.17 42.58 20.47
C ASN A 47 -26.88 41.79 20.24
N GLU A 48 -26.60 40.78 21.07
CA GLU A 48 -25.43 39.92 20.89
C GLU A 48 -25.58 39.06 19.64
N TYR A 49 -26.73 38.41 19.42
CA TYR A 49 -26.98 37.69 18.16
C TYR A 49 -26.90 38.60 16.95
N PHE A 50 -27.46 39.80 17.01
CA PHE A 50 -27.35 40.78 15.93
C PHE A 50 -25.89 41.07 15.59
N GLU A 51 -25.04 41.34 16.58
CA GLU A 51 -23.62 41.61 16.34
C GLU A 51 -22.87 40.36 15.84
N THR A 52 -23.21 39.17 16.35
CA THR A 52 -22.65 37.89 15.87
C THR A 52 -22.96 37.67 14.39
N PHE A 53 -24.23 37.67 13.98
CA PHE A 53 -24.61 37.50 12.57
C PHE A 53 -24.12 38.63 11.67
N ARG A 54 -24.02 39.85 12.20
CA ARG A 54 -23.41 40.99 11.48
C ARG A 54 -21.92 40.76 11.26
N SER A 55 -21.20 40.22 12.24
CA SER A 55 -19.75 39.98 12.15
C SER A 55 -19.39 38.89 11.14
N MET A 56 -20.32 37.98 10.86
CA MET A 56 -20.23 36.95 9.83
C MET A 56 -20.37 37.48 8.40
N GLU A 57 -20.62 38.78 8.21
CA GLU A 57 -20.64 39.39 6.89
C GLU A 57 -19.29 39.21 6.18
N GLY A 58 -19.33 38.63 4.99
CA GLY A 58 -18.15 38.48 4.16
C GLY A 58 -17.28 37.27 4.52
N THR A 59 -17.73 36.35 5.36
CA THR A 59 -17.14 35.00 5.44
C THR A 59 -17.15 34.34 4.06
N GLU A 60 -16.03 33.75 3.65
CA GLU A 60 -15.86 33.19 2.29
C GLU A 60 -16.90 32.10 1.98
N ALA A 61 -17.16 31.20 2.94
CA ALA A 61 -18.17 30.15 2.82
C ALA A 61 -19.56 30.71 2.44
N TYR A 62 -20.01 31.77 3.11
CA TYR A 62 -21.34 32.35 2.87
C TYR A 62 -21.41 33.18 1.57
N GLN A 63 -20.26 33.68 1.08
CA GLN A 63 -20.19 34.31 -0.23
C GLN A 63 -20.27 33.29 -1.38
N GLU A 64 -19.68 32.11 -1.20
CA GLU A 64 -19.74 31.04 -2.20
C GLU A 64 -21.10 30.35 -2.23
N TYR A 65 -21.71 30.20 -1.05
CA TYR A 65 -23.04 29.60 -0.85
C TYR A 65 -24.03 30.67 -0.37
N GLU A 66 -24.54 31.46 -1.32
CA GLU A 66 -25.41 32.64 -1.10
C GLU A 66 -26.67 32.35 -0.25
N GLU A 67 -27.09 31.09 -0.15
CA GLU A 67 -28.15 30.63 0.73
C GLU A 67 -27.84 30.95 2.21
N PHE A 68 -26.60 30.77 2.65
CA PHE A 68 -26.18 31.10 4.03
C PHE A 68 -26.08 32.61 4.26
N GLU A 69 -25.69 33.40 3.25
CA GLU A 69 -25.73 34.87 3.33
C GLU A 69 -27.18 35.38 3.43
N THR A 70 -28.11 34.68 2.79
CA THR A 70 -29.54 34.95 2.90
C THR A 70 -30.07 34.65 4.30
N ILE A 71 -29.72 33.49 4.87
CA ILE A 71 -30.03 33.10 6.25
C ILE A 71 -29.49 34.13 7.24
N ARG A 72 -28.21 34.52 7.11
CA ARG A 72 -27.57 35.56 7.92
C ARG A 72 -28.35 36.87 7.87
N THR A 73 -28.74 37.32 6.69
CA THR A 73 -29.48 38.58 6.50
C THR A 73 -30.86 38.53 7.17
N PHE A 74 -31.54 37.38 7.11
CA PHE A 74 -32.80 37.17 7.83
C PHE A 74 -32.60 37.18 9.34
N ALA A 75 -31.58 36.47 9.85
CA ALA A 75 -31.25 36.43 11.27
C ALA A 75 -30.92 37.84 11.83
N VAL A 76 -30.14 38.63 11.09
CA VAL A 76 -29.86 40.04 11.41
C VAL A 76 -31.13 40.88 11.49
N SER A 77 -32.05 40.70 10.54
CA SER A 77 -33.32 41.45 10.50
C SER A 77 -34.23 41.04 11.66
N ARG A 78 -34.36 39.73 11.92
CA ARG A 78 -35.13 39.16 13.02
C ARG A 78 -34.63 39.65 14.38
N ALA A 79 -33.32 39.65 14.61
CA ALA A 79 -32.71 40.12 15.85
C ALA A 79 -33.02 41.60 16.14
N GLN A 80 -33.14 42.43 15.11
CA GLN A 80 -33.55 43.84 15.26
C GLN A 80 -35.04 44.00 15.61
N GLU A 81 -35.90 43.09 15.17
CA GLU A 81 -37.35 43.18 15.37
C GLU A 81 -37.79 42.68 16.75
N VAL A 82 -37.22 41.56 17.23
CA VAL A 82 -37.68 40.87 18.44
C VAL A 82 -37.42 41.69 19.70
N GLY A 83 -36.30 42.42 19.77
CA GLY A 83 -35.97 43.37 20.84
C GLY A 83 -35.65 42.74 22.21
N THR A 84 -36.48 41.84 22.72
CA THR A 84 -36.22 41.00 23.91
C THR A 84 -36.57 39.57 23.58
N LEU A 85 -35.58 38.67 23.69
CA LEU A 85 -35.75 37.26 23.39
C LEU A 85 -36.50 36.54 24.50
N ASP A 86 -37.48 35.72 24.13
CA ASP A 86 -37.92 34.62 24.99
C ASP A 86 -37.02 33.38 24.81
N ASP A 87 -37.39 32.26 25.44
CA ASP A 87 -36.60 31.03 25.36
C ASP A 87 -36.72 30.34 23.99
N ASP A 88 -37.84 30.53 23.29
CA ASP A 88 -38.07 29.96 21.95
C ASP A 88 -37.28 30.77 20.90
N ASP A 89 -37.31 32.10 20.97
CA ASP A 89 -36.49 32.97 20.11
C ASP A 89 -34.99 32.69 20.28
N ARG A 90 -34.53 32.39 21.51
CA ARG A 90 -33.12 32.06 21.77
C ARG A 90 -32.73 30.75 21.11
N ALA A 91 -33.56 29.71 21.28
CA ALA A 91 -33.32 28.41 20.67
C ALA A 91 -33.33 28.48 19.13
N GLU A 92 -34.22 29.28 18.53
CA GLU A 92 -34.23 29.54 17.08
C GLU A 92 -32.89 30.16 16.63
N PHE A 93 -32.42 31.21 17.31
CA PHE A 93 -31.17 31.86 16.94
C PHE A 93 -29.93 30.98 17.17
N ASP A 94 -29.92 30.17 18.23
CA ASP A 94 -28.87 29.17 18.47
C ASP A 94 -28.82 28.16 17.33
N ALA A 95 -29.96 27.61 16.93
CA ALA A 95 -30.01 26.66 15.82
C ALA A 95 -29.52 27.28 14.50
N VAL A 96 -29.86 28.55 14.21
CA VAL A 96 -29.33 29.27 13.05
C VAL A 96 -27.82 29.43 13.14
N LEU A 97 -27.31 29.87 14.30
CA LEU A 97 -25.89 30.10 14.52
C LEU A 97 -25.07 28.80 14.38
N ASP A 98 -25.52 27.73 15.02
CA ASP A 98 -24.89 26.41 14.96
C ASP A 98 -24.85 25.89 13.53
N THR A 99 -25.95 26.02 12.78
CA THR A 99 -26.02 25.64 11.36
C THR A 99 -24.98 26.37 10.52
N MET A 100 -24.86 27.69 10.69
CA MET A 100 -23.88 28.51 9.98
C MET A 100 -22.44 28.11 10.33
N VAL A 101 -22.13 28.00 11.62
CA VAL A 101 -20.80 27.67 12.13
C VAL A 101 -20.37 26.25 11.72
N ALA A 102 -21.28 25.28 11.76
CA ALA A 102 -21.00 23.91 11.32
C ALA A 102 -20.67 23.86 9.83
N PHE A 103 -21.42 24.60 9.00
CA PHE A 103 -21.13 24.70 7.57
C PHE A 103 -19.79 25.37 7.26
N GLU A 104 -19.47 26.46 7.95
CA GLU A 104 -18.18 27.15 7.81
C GLU A 104 -17.01 26.22 8.15
N GLN A 105 -17.14 25.40 9.18
CA GLN A 105 -16.13 24.39 9.51
C GLN A 105 -15.96 23.36 8.39
N ALA A 106 -17.06 22.86 7.81
CA ALA A 106 -16.99 21.93 6.68
C ALA A 106 -16.26 22.55 5.47
N TYR A 107 -16.57 23.81 5.17
CA TYR A 107 -15.95 24.60 4.10
C TYR A 107 -14.44 24.78 4.32
N ASP A 108 -14.04 25.23 5.51
CA ASP A 108 -12.64 25.50 5.84
C ASP A 108 -11.79 24.22 5.75
N ARG A 109 -12.33 23.09 6.21
CA ARG A 109 -11.67 21.78 6.11
C ARG A 109 -11.47 21.36 4.65
N ALA A 110 -12.45 21.59 3.78
CA ALA A 110 -12.31 21.32 2.35
C ALA A 110 -11.22 22.21 1.73
N GLY A 111 -11.17 23.49 2.11
CA GLY A 111 -10.15 24.44 1.67
C GLY A 111 -8.73 24.09 2.14
N ALA A 112 -8.60 23.52 3.34
CA ALA A 112 -7.35 23.01 3.88
C ALA A 112 -6.89 21.68 3.24
N GLY A 113 -7.75 21.04 2.44
CA GLY A 113 -7.50 19.71 1.86
C GLY A 113 -7.76 18.55 2.82
N GLU A 114 -8.41 18.81 3.96
CA GLU A 114 -8.79 17.81 4.96
C GLU A 114 -10.16 17.20 4.61
N TYR A 115 -10.22 16.44 3.51
CA TYR A 115 -11.49 15.97 2.91
C TYR A 115 -12.33 15.07 3.82
N GLU A 116 -11.71 14.12 4.51
CA GLU A 116 -12.42 13.25 5.46
C GLU A 116 -13.04 14.07 6.60
N ALA A 117 -12.28 15.01 7.16
CA ALA A 117 -12.75 15.91 8.20
C ALA A 117 -13.84 16.88 7.69
N SER A 118 -13.75 17.29 6.43
CA SER A 118 -14.75 18.12 5.78
C SER A 118 -16.08 17.39 5.59
N LEU A 119 -16.04 16.12 5.18
CA LEU A 119 -17.24 15.28 5.09
C LEU A 119 -17.89 15.10 6.46
N ALA A 120 -17.11 14.79 7.50
CA ALA A 120 -17.63 14.67 8.86
C ALA A 120 -18.27 15.98 9.38
N ALA A 121 -17.59 17.12 9.16
CA ALA A 121 -18.14 18.42 9.54
C ALA A 121 -19.40 18.80 8.72
N ALA A 122 -19.53 18.34 7.48
CA ALA A 122 -20.75 18.53 6.70
C ALA A 122 -21.91 17.68 7.24
N GLU A 123 -21.66 16.49 7.79
CA GLU A 123 -22.66 15.70 8.52
C GLU A 123 -23.11 16.41 9.81
N ASP A 124 -22.18 17.06 10.52
CA ASP A 124 -22.53 17.91 11.68
C ASP A 124 -23.41 19.09 11.24
N ALA A 125 -23.15 19.68 10.07
CA ALA A 125 -23.99 20.74 9.51
C ALA A 125 -25.39 20.24 9.14
N GLU A 126 -25.53 19.04 8.55
CA GLU A 126 -26.85 18.42 8.31
C GLU A 126 -27.61 18.21 9.63
N ALA A 127 -26.95 17.74 10.69
CA ALA A 127 -27.58 17.57 11.99
C ALA A 127 -28.04 18.90 12.60
N ALA A 128 -27.28 19.98 12.42
CA ALA A 128 -27.69 21.33 12.83
C ALA A 128 -28.88 21.84 11.99
N ILE A 129 -28.92 21.52 10.70
CA ILE A 129 -30.05 21.85 9.81
C ILE A 129 -31.32 21.13 10.24
N ASP A 130 -31.24 19.85 10.62
CA ASP A 130 -32.38 19.09 11.14
C ASP A 130 -32.95 19.72 12.42
N GLU A 131 -32.09 20.23 13.31
CA GLU A 131 -32.53 20.97 14.50
C GLU A 131 -33.18 22.31 14.11
N LEU A 132 -32.56 23.06 13.19
CA LEU A 132 -33.10 24.32 12.65
C LEU A 132 -34.49 24.12 12.01
N GLU A 133 -34.74 23.00 11.34
CA GLU A 133 -36.05 22.70 10.73
C GLU A 133 -37.19 22.70 11.76
N SER A 134 -36.90 22.34 13.01
CA SER A 134 -37.89 22.33 14.09
C SER A 134 -38.35 23.74 14.51
N TYR A 135 -37.56 24.77 14.20
CA TYR A 135 -37.83 26.18 14.49
C TYR A 135 -38.26 26.94 13.23
N GLU A 136 -37.51 26.81 12.13
CA GLU A 136 -37.62 27.63 10.91
C GLU A 136 -37.39 26.81 9.62
N GLU A 137 -38.42 26.07 9.18
CA GLU A 137 -38.41 25.19 7.99
C GLU A 137 -37.86 25.86 6.72
N THR A 138 -38.15 27.15 6.51
CA THR A 138 -37.69 27.87 5.31
C THR A 138 -36.17 28.09 5.32
N GLN A 139 -35.58 28.38 6.47
CA GLN A 139 -34.14 28.59 6.61
C GLN A 139 -33.41 27.25 6.54
N ALA A 140 -33.94 26.22 7.19
CA ALA A 140 -33.42 24.85 7.09
C ALA A 140 -33.39 24.36 5.64
N THR A 141 -34.45 24.58 4.86
CA THR A 141 -34.50 24.23 3.43
C THR A 141 -33.43 24.96 2.61
N LEU A 142 -33.14 26.23 2.92
CA LEU A 142 -32.08 26.98 2.24
C LEU A 142 -30.70 26.42 2.60
N ALA A 143 -30.46 26.10 3.87
CA ALA A 143 -29.22 25.51 4.33
C ALA A 143 -28.99 24.11 3.74
N ASP A 144 -30.02 23.27 3.67
CA ASP A 144 -29.98 21.95 3.03
C ASP A 144 -29.59 22.05 1.55
N LEU A 145 -30.17 23.01 0.82
CA LEU A 145 -29.79 23.27 -0.57
C LEU A 145 -28.31 23.67 -0.68
N ALA A 146 -27.82 24.51 0.23
CA ALA A 146 -26.43 24.95 0.26
C ALA A 146 -25.47 23.79 0.52
N VAL A 147 -25.76 22.95 1.53
CA VAL A 147 -24.98 21.76 1.87
C VAL A 147 -24.99 20.73 0.73
N THR A 148 -26.14 20.52 0.09
CA THR A 148 -26.26 19.67 -1.12
C THR A 148 -25.34 20.17 -2.24
N ARG A 149 -25.29 21.48 -2.48
CA ARG A 149 -24.38 22.09 -3.47
C ARG A 149 -22.92 21.96 -3.05
N PHE A 150 -22.64 22.09 -1.76
CA PHE A 150 -21.30 21.93 -1.21
C PHE A 150 -20.77 20.51 -1.44
N TYR A 151 -21.56 19.49 -1.15
CA TYR A 151 -21.21 18.10 -1.44
C TYR A 151 -20.97 17.85 -2.94
N ALA A 152 -21.73 18.49 -3.83
CA ALA A 152 -21.47 18.39 -5.26
C ALA A 152 -20.09 18.94 -5.66
N SER A 153 -19.74 20.12 -5.13
CA SER A 153 -18.42 20.75 -5.36
C SER A 153 -17.29 19.91 -4.76
N LEU A 154 -17.50 19.40 -3.54
CA LEU A 154 -16.58 18.51 -2.85
C LEU A 154 -16.32 17.23 -3.64
N GLY A 155 -17.38 16.60 -4.16
CA GLY A 155 -17.32 15.42 -5.02
C GLY A 155 -16.53 15.67 -6.30
N ASP A 156 -16.72 16.81 -6.97
CA ASP A 156 -15.94 17.19 -8.14
C ASP A 156 -14.45 17.36 -7.80
N GLY A 157 -14.12 18.01 -6.68
CA GLY A 157 -12.74 18.18 -6.22
C GLY A 157 -12.05 16.86 -5.78
N LEU A 158 -12.81 15.96 -5.17
CA LEU A 158 -12.35 14.61 -4.78
C LEU A 158 -12.10 13.73 -6.02
N ARG A 159 -13.00 13.76 -7.01
CA ARG A 159 -12.84 13.04 -8.28
C ARG A 159 -11.55 13.44 -9.00
N ASP A 160 -11.28 14.75 -9.07
CA ASP A 160 -10.11 15.27 -9.75
C ASP A 160 -8.82 14.83 -9.02
N ARG A 161 -8.85 14.75 -7.68
CA ARG A 161 -7.75 14.17 -6.89
C ARG A 161 -7.60 12.67 -7.07
N ALA A 162 -8.68 11.91 -7.08
CA ALA A 162 -8.64 10.47 -7.32
C ALA A 162 -7.95 10.16 -8.66
N SER A 163 -8.27 10.96 -9.69
CA SER A 163 -7.68 10.85 -11.02
C SER A 163 -6.18 11.19 -11.04
N ALA A 164 -5.72 12.05 -10.13
CA ALA A 164 -4.32 12.46 -10.01
C ALA A 164 -3.50 11.62 -9.01
N ALA A 165 -4.14 10.84 -8.14
CA ALA A 165 -3.47 10.02 -7.14
C ALA A 165 -2.60 8.94 -7.79
N GLU A 166 -1.32 8.89 -7.42
CA GLU A 166 -0.35 7.91 -7.97
C GLU A 166 -0.44 6.56 -7.26
N ARG A 167 -0.76 6.56 -5.96
CA ARG A 167 -0.91 5.36 -5.14
C ARG A 167 -2.32 4.80 -5.28
N THR A 168 -2.44 3.51 -5.59
CA THR A 168 -3.74 2.84 -5.71
C THR A 168 -4.58 2.90 -4.43
N PRO A 169 -4.01 2.68 -3.21
CA PRO A 169 -4.77 2.80 -1.96
C PRO A 169 -5.42 4.18 -1.79
N ASP A 170 -4.65 5.25 -1.99
CA ASP A 170 -5.12 6.62 -1.86
C ASP A 170 -6.22 6.92 -2.90
N ARG A 171 -6.08 6.38 -4.13
CA ARG A 171 -7.11 6.50 -5.17
C ARG A 171 -8.41 5.80 -4.77
N ILE A 172 -8.35 4.59 -4.19
CA ILE A 172 -9.54 3.86 -3.71
C ILE A 172 -10.27 4.69 -2.65
N GLU A 173 -9.54 5.24 -1.69
CA GLU A 173 -10.09 6.08 -0.63
C GLU A 173 -10.78 7.34 -1.18
N LEU A 174 -10.11 8.05 -2.09
CA LEU A 174 -10.66 9.24 -2.75
C LEU A 174 -11.90 8.91 -3.60
N LEU A 175 -11.94 7.76 -4.30
CA LEU A 175 -13.13 7.31 -5.03
C LEU A 175 -14.30 7.01 -4.09
N SER A 176 -14.03 6.38 -2.95
CA SER A 176 -15.05 6.13 -1.92
C SER A 176 -15.62 7.43 -1.37
N MET A 177 -14.76 8.40 -1.01
CA MET A 177 -15.21 9.72 -0.55
C MET A 177 -15.97 10.48 -1.64
N THR A 178 -15.55 10.37 -2.91
CA THR A 178 -16.26 10.95 -4.07
C THR A 178 -17.68 10.39 -4.16
N ALA A 179 -17.85 9.08 -3.99
CA ALA A 179 -19.14 8.43 -4.02
C ALA A 179 -20.05 8.93 -2.89
N THR A 180 -19.53 9.00 -1.66
CA THR A 180 -20.26 9.57 -0.51
C THR A 180 -20.68 11.01 -0.76
N ALA A 181 -19.77 11.87 -1.24
CA ALA A 181 -20.09 13.25 -1.55
C ALA A 181 -21.21 13.35 -2.60
N TYR A 182 -21.17 12.56 -3.68
CA TYR A 182 -22.25 12.58 -4.67
C TYR A 182 -23.57 11.99 -4.16
N GLU A 183 -23.54 11.00 -3.27
CA GLU A 183 -24.75 10.48 -2.62
C GLU A 183 -25.44 11.58 -1.81
N ARG A 184 -24.68 12.29 -0.98
CA ARG A 184 -25.14 13.43 -0.18
C ARG A 184 -25.56 14.62 -1.05
N ALA A 185 -24.94 14.80 -2.21
CA ALA A 185 -25.34 15.80 -3.20
C ALA A 185 -26.62 15.43 -3.99
N ASN A 186 -27.32 14.36 -3.60
CA ASN A 186 -28.50 13.83 -4.30
C ASN A 186 -28.21 13.47 -5.77
N ARG A 187 -27.02 12.90 -6.02
CA ARG A 187 -26.53 12.41 -7.33
C ARG A 187 -26.27 10.90 -7.28
N PRO A 188 -27.33 10.07 -7.17
CA PRO A 188 -27.19 8.64 -6.91
C PRO A 188 -26.55 7.85 -8.06
N ASN A 189 -26.66 8.32 -9.31
CA ASN A 189 -26.04 7.63 -10.45
C ASN A 189 -24.52 7.75 -10.39
N GLU A 190 -24.03 8.97 -10.15
CA GLU A 190 -22.63 9.28 -9.98
C GLU A 190 -22.07 8.56 -8.75
N ALA A 191 -22.77 8.59 -7.61
CA ALA A 191 -22.37 7.84 -6.42
C ALA A 191 -22.22 6.34 -6.70
N ALA A 192 -23.18 5.72 -7.39
CA ALA A 192 -23.11 4.30 -7.76
C ALA A 192 -21.95 3.99 -8.71
N GLU A 193 -21.65 4.88 -9.65
CA GLU A 193 -20.51 4.74 -10.56
C GLU A 193 -19.18 4.74 -9.79
N PHE A 194 -18.97 5.71 -8.90
CA PHE A 194 -17.73 5.81 -8.13
C PHE A 194 -17.58 4.71 -7.08
N ASN A 195 -18.68 4.25 -6.47
CA ASN A 195 -18.67 3.06 -5.61
C ASN A 195 -18.23 1.82 -6.38
N LEU A 196 -18.76 1.60 -7.59
CA LEU A 196 -18.36 0.47 -8.42
C LEU A 196 -16.87 0.55 -8.81
N GLN A 197 -16.36 1.74 -9.14
CA GLN A 197 -14.94 1.94 -9.44
C GLN A 197 -14.06 1.64 -8.21
N ALA A 198 -14.44 2.13 -7.03
CA ALA A 198 -13.71 1.87 -5.79
C ALA A 198 -13.70 0.37 -5.44
N GLU A 199 -14.84 -0.32 -5.57
CA GLU A 199 -14.96 -1.77 -5.33
C GLU A 199 -14.10 -2.59 -6.29
N GLN A 200 -14.14 -2.29 -7.59
CA GLN A 200 -13.34 -2.97 -8.60
C GLN A 200 -11.85 -2.79 -8.34
N LEU A 201 -11.42 -1.54 -8.13
CA LEU A 201 -10.02 -1.22 -7.87
C LEU A 201 -9.54 -1.84 -6.56
N SER A 202 -10.38 -1.87 -5.52
CA SER A 202 -10.08 -2.54 -4.25
C SER A 202 -9.93 -4.06 -4.43
N ALA A 203 -10.79 -4.71 -5.21
CA ALA A 203 -10.66 -6.14 -5.49
C ALA A 203 -9.37 -6.46 -6.26
N GLU A 204 -9.04 -5.66 -7.27
CA GLU A 204 -7.79 -5.79 -8.05
C GLU A 204 -6.55 -5.56 -7.18
N TYR A 205 -6.57 -4.53 -6.34
CA TYR A 205 -5.51 -4.22 -5.39
C TYR A 205 -5.30 -5.35 -4.37
N ASN A 206 -6.37 -5.86 -3.76
CA ASN A 206 -6.28 -6.95 -2.79
C ASN A 206 -5.72 -8.22 -3.43
N ALA A 207 -6.14 -8.56 -4.66
CA ALA A 207 -5.59 -9.68 -5.39
C ALA A 207 -4.11 -9.47 -5.77
N ALA A 208 -3.67 -8.24 -6.01
CA ALA A 208 -2.26 -7.92 -6.19
C ALA A 208 -1.47 -8.10 -4.90
N VAL A 209 -1.99 -7.62 -3.76
CA VAL A 209 -1.36 -7.80 -2.43
C VAL A 209 -1.21 -9.28 -2.09
N GLU A 210 -2.26 -10.09 -2.29
CA GLU A 210 -2.18 -11.55 -2.08
C GLU A 210 -1.08 -12.20 -2.94
N ARG A 211 -0.97 -11.81 -4.22
CA ARG A 211 0.10 -12.29 -5.11
C ARG A 211 1.49 -11.87 -4.65
N MET A 212 1.65 -10.66 -4.11
CA MET A 212 2.92 -10.20 -3.53
C MET A 212 3.30 -11.04 -2.31
N ASP A 213 2.37 -11.27 -1.38
CA ASP A 213 2.60 -12.05 -0.17
C ASP A 213 2.91 -13.53 -0.47
N ASP A 214 2.24 -14.11 -1.47
CA ASP A 214 2.50 -15.47 -1.97
C ASP A 214 3.90 -15.58 -2.60
N ALA A 215 4.31 -14.58 -3.39
CA ALA A 215 5.64 -14.54 -4.01
C ALA A 215 6.74 -14.45 -2.94
N GLU A 216 6.54 -13.64 -1.90
CA GLU A 216 7.48 -13.56 -0.78
C GLU A 216 7.58 -14.86 0.01
N THR A 217 6.45 -15.47 0.32
CA THR A 217 6.40 -16.75 1.02
C THR A 217 7.10 -17.84 0.21
N THR A 218 6.88 -17.88 -1.10
CA THR A 218 7.48 -18.84 -2.01
C THR A 218 8.99 -18.63 -2.12
N ALA A 219 9.43 -17.38 -2.24
CA ALA A 219 10.86 -17.04 -2.28
C ALA A 219 11.57 -17.33 -0.95
N GLY A 220 10.97 -16.96 0.19
CA GLY A 220 11.52 -17.29 1.51
C GLY A 220 11.66 -18.80 1.71
N THR A 221 10.61 -19.56 1.35
CA THR A 221 10.65 -21.03 1.40
C THR A 221 11.75 -21.60 0.50
N PHE A 222 11.93 -21.05 -0.70
CA PHE A 222 12.99 -21.46 -1.61
C PHE A 222 14.37 -21.19 -1.01
N LEU A 223 14.63 -19.97 -0.52
CA LEU A 223 15.90 -19.56 0.07
C LEU A 223 16.24 -20.40 1.32
N ASP A 224 15.25 -20.69 2.18
CA ASP A 224 15.41 -21.55 3.36
C ASP A 224 15.79 -22.99 3.00
N GLN A 225 15.20 -23.54 1.95
CA GLN A 225 15.53 -24.89 1.46
C GLN A 225 16.90 -24.94 0.74
N CYS A 226 17.38 -23.79 0.30
CA CYS A 226 18.63 -23.60 -0.41
C CYS A 226 19.74 -23.07 0.52
N LEU A 227 19.93 -23.73 1.67
CA LEU A 227 21.02 -23.45 2.62
C LEU A 227 22.37 -23.33 1.88
N ASP A 228 22.99 -22.14 1.95
CA ASP A 228 24.25 -21.75 1.28
C ASP A 228 24.25 -21.76 -0.26
N CYS A 229 23.10 -21.74 -0.91
CA CYS A 229 23.03 -21.64 -2.37
C CYS A 229 23.55 -20.31 -2.92
N GLY A 230 23.80 -19.28 -2.10
CA GLY A 230 24.51 -18.07 -2.51
C GLY A 230 25.96 -18.32 -2.97
N THR A 231 26.50 -19.53 -2.75
CA THR A 231 27.82 -19.93 -3.25
C THR A 231 27.80 -21.25 -4.00
N VAL A 232 28.65 -21.39 -5.01
CA VAL A 232 28.77 -22.62 -5.80
C VAL A 232 29.14 -23.82 -4.91
N ALA A 233 29.96 -23.60 -3.87
CA ALA A 233 30.36 -24.63 -2.93
C ALA A 233 29.18 -25.11 -2.06
N GLY A 234 28.32 -24.20 -1.59
CA GLY A 234 27.10 -24.55 -0.86
C GLY A 234 26.04 -25.20 -1.76
N ALA A 235 25.88 -24.72 -3.00
CA ALA A 235 24.99 -25.31 -3.99
C ALA A 235 25.37 -26.77 -4.36
N ILE A 236 26.66 -27.08 -4.44
CA ILE A 236 27.15 -28.46 -4.69
C ILE A 236 27.15 -29.29 -3.40
N GLY A 237 27.62 -28.72 -2.28
CA GLY A 237 27.77 -29.41 -1.01
C GLY A 237 26.45 -29.70 -0.29
N GLY A 238 25.42 -28.89 -0.52
CA GLY A 238 24.09 -29.02 0.07
C GLY A 238 23.20 -30.08 -0.57
N SER A 239 23.63 -30.72 -1.67
CA SER A 239 22.85 -31.76 -2.35
C SER A 239 23.63 -33.07 -2.44
N ALA A 240 23.11 -34.13 -1.81
CA ALA A 240 23.67 -35.48 -1.96
C ALA A 240 23.39 -36.08 -3.35
N ASN A 241 22.50 -35.48 -4.14
CA ASN A 241 22.07 -35.97 -5.45
C ASN A 241 22.11 -34.85 -6.52
N PRO A 242 22.89 -35.00 -7.60
CA PRO A 242 22.99 -33.99 -8.67
C PRO A 242 21.65 -33.70 -9.38
N VAL A 243 20.70 -34.64 -9.37
CA VAL A 243 19.36 -34.43 -9.96
C VAL A 243 18.56 -33.37 -9.17
N GLN A 244 18.77 -33.28 -7.85
CA GLN A 244 18.11 -32.27 -7.04
C GLN A 244 18.61 -30.85 -7.35
N THR A 245 19.88 -30.69 -7.71
CA THR A 245 20.46 -29.39 -8.11
C THR A 245 19.77 -28.83 -9.36
N PHE A 246 19.46 -29.67 -10.35
CA PHE A 246 18.71 -29.25 -11.54
C PHE A 246 17.27 -28.85 -11.21
N GLY A 247 16.58 -29.63 -10.36
CA GLY A 247 15.23 -29.29 -9.92
C GLY A 247 15.17 -27.95 -9.18
N ARG A 248 16.15 -27.69 -8.30
CA ARG A 248 16.29 -26.40 -7.61
C ARG A 248 16.59 -25.25 -8.55
N TYR A 249 17.43 -25.47 -9.57
CA TYR A 249 17.67 -24.46 -10.59
C TYR A 249 16.39 -24.12 -11.36
N GLN A 250 15.58 -25.11 -11.75
CA GLN A 250 14.30 -24.84 -12.41
C GLN A 250 13.34 -24.06 -11.51
N SER A 251 13.16 -24.51 -10.26
CA SER A 251 12.32 -23.83 -9.26
C SER A 251 12.78 -22.37 -9.05
N SER A 252 14.08 -22.10 -8.99
CA SER A 252 14.59 -20.73 -8.87
C SER A 252 14.20 -19.81 -10.03
N GLN A 253 13.91 -20.34 -11.22
CA GLN A 253 13.44 -19.52 -12.35
C GLN A 253 11.98 -19.13 -12.18
N GLU A 254 11.16 -20.06 -11.68
CA GLU A 254 9.74 -19.84 -11.41
C GLU A 254 9.60 -18.81 -10.27
N VAL A 255 10.29 -19.03 -9.14
CA VAL A 255 10.30 -18.10 -8.01
C VAL A 255 10.79 -16.71 -8.42
N LEU A 256 11.89 -16.60 -9.18
CA LEU A 256 12.36 -15.29 -9.63
C LEU A 256 11.36 -14.58 -10.56
N SER A 257 10.61 -15.33 -11.36
CA SER A 257 9.56 -14.76 -12.20
C SER A 257 8.39 -14.26 -11.37
N GLU A 258 8.00 -14.98 -10.32
CA GLU A 258 6.92 -14.61 -9.41
C GLU A 258 7.28 -13.35 -8.62
N VAL A 259 8.47 -13.29 -8.01
CA VAL A 259 8.92 -12.09 -7.26
C VAL A 259 8.99 -10.86 -8.16
N ARG A 260 9.46 -10.98 -9.40
CA ARG A 260 9.48 -9.85 -10.35
C ARG A 260 8.09 -9.43 -10.80
N SER A 261 7.16 -10.37 -10.91
CA SER A 261 5.75 -10.03 -11.19
C SER A 261 5.16 -9.25 -10.01
N ALA A 262 5.43 -9.71 -8.78
CA ALA A 262 5.03 -9.02 -7.57
C ALA A 262 5.66 -7.62 -7.45
N GLU A 263 6.94 -7.47 -7.80
CA GLU A 263 7.63 -6.16 -7.84
C GLU A 263 6.96 -5.20 -8.84
N ALA A 264 6.55 -5.72 -10.01
CA ALA A 264 5.80 -4.96 -10.99
C ALA A 264 4.41 -4.56 -10.47
N ASP A 265 3.68 -5.48 -9.82
CA ASP A 265 2.41 -5.17 -9.17
C ASP A 265 2.59 -4.09 -8.07
N ALA A 266 3.63 -4.18 -7.24
CA ALA A 266 3.95 -3.17 -6.21
C ALA A 266 4.23 -1.79 -6.83
N THR A 267 5.00 -1.76 -7.92
CA THR A 267 5.32 -0.53 -8.67
C THR A 267 4.07 0.08 -9.29
N GLU A 268 3.23 -0.73 -9.93
CA GLU A 268 1.97 -0.28 -10.54
C GLU A 268 1.02 0.33 -9.51
N ASN A 269 1.06 -0.17 -8.26
CA ASN A 269 0.24 0.33 -7.16
C ASN A 269 0.87 1.47 -6.34
N GLY A 270 2.07 1.94 -6.71
CA GLY A 270 2.78 3.03 -6.01
C GLY A 270 3.29 2.64 -4.62
N LEU A 271 3.62 1.36 -4.40
CA LEU A 271 4.09 0.84 -3.12
C LEU A 271 5.62 0.84 -3.03
N ASP A 272 6.25 2.02 -3.00
CA ASP A 272 7.71 2.19 -3.12
C ASP A 272 8.54 1.33 -2.13
N GLU A 273 8.13 1.28 -0.86
CA GLU A 273 8.81 0.45 0.16
C GLU A 273 8.75 -1.02 -0.19
N ARG A 274 7.56 -1.50 -0.60
CA ARG A 274 7.33 -2.89 -0.99
C ARG A 274 8.06 -3.26 -2.27
N THR A 275 8.12 -2.36 -3.23
CA THR A 275 8.93 -2.50 -4.45
C THR A 275 10.40 -2.71 -4.09
N ALA A 276 10.95 -1.92 -3.17
CA ALA A 276 12.35 -2.07 -2.75
C ALA A 276 12.61 -3.42 -2.04
N GLU A 277 11.67 -3.88 -1.20
CA GLU A 277 11.74 -5.19 -0.54
C GLU A 277 11.73 -6.34 -1.56
N LEU A 278 10.77 -6.32 -2.50
CA LEU A 278 10.64 -7.34 -3.55
C LEU A 278 11.83 -7.32 -4.52
N SER A 279 12.39 -6.15 -4.81
CA SER A 279 13.60 -6.03 -5.64
C SER A 279 14.82 -6.68 -4.97
N ALA A 280 15.02 -6.42 -3.67
CA ALA A 280 16.09 -7.07 -2.90
C ALA A 280 15.91 -8.59 -2.83
N LEU A 281 14.67 -9.05 -2.66
CA LEU A 281 14.33 -10.47 -2.67
C LEU A 281 14.57 -11.12 -4.05
N ALA A 282 14.27 -10.40 -5.13
CA ALA A 282 14.56 -10.85 -6.49
C ALA A 282 16.07 -10.98 -6.73
N ASP A 283 16.87 -10.07 -6.17
CA ASP A 283 18.34 -10.14 -6.22
C ASP A 283 18.87 -11.37 -5.47
N ASP A 284 18.37 -11.64 -4.25
CA ASP A 284 18.76 -12.81 -3.46
C ASP A 284 18.42 -14.14 -4.18
N VAL A 285 17.22 -14.26 -4.75
CA VAL A 285 16.82 -15.42 -5.56
C VAL A 285 17.66 -15.51 -6.85
N GLY A 286 17.97 -14.37 -7.46
CA GLY A 286 18.83 -14.26 -8.64
C GLY A 286 20.24 -14.78 -8.40
N ASP A 287 20.85 -14.42 -7.27
CA ASP A 287 22.17 -14.90 -6.86
C ASP A 287 22.18 -16.40 -6.60
N ALA A 288 21.15 -16.92 -5.89
CA ALA A 288 20.97 -18.35 -5.68
C ALA A 288 20.83 -19.10 -7.03
N ARG A 289 20.06 -18.56 -7.97
CA ARG A 289 19.90 -19.12 -9.32
C ARG A 289 21.22 -19.19 -10.07
N LEU A 290 22.01 -18.12 -10.06
CA LEU A 290 23.30 -18.08 -10.77
C LEU A 290 24.26 -19.14 -10.21
N SER A 291 24.35 -19.22 -8.88
CA SER A 291 25.16 -20.20 -8.19
C SER A 291 24.72 -21.65 -8.48
N LEU A 292 23.41 -21.94 -8.45
CA LEU A 292 22.85 -23.23 -8.83
C LEU A 292 23.11 -23.58 -10.30
N GLY A 293 23.07 -22.59 -11.19
CA GLY A 293 23.39 -22.75 -12.61
C GLY A 293 24.86 -23.14 -12.82
N VAL A 294 25.78 -22.45 -12.14
CA VAL A 294 27.22 -22.76 -12.18
C VAL A 294 27.49 -24.15 -11.58
N ALA A 295 26.86 -24.47 -10.44
CA ALA A 295 26.94 -25.79 -9.83
C ALA A 295 26.46 -26.89 -10.80
N SER A 296 25.30 -26.71 -11.43
CA SER A 296 24.75 -27.65 -12.42
C SER A 296 25.68 -27.84 -13.62
N ALA A 297 26.25 -26.77 -14.16
CA ALA A 297 27.23 -26.85 -15.25
C ALA A 297 28.50 -27.61 -14.82
N SER A 298 29.00 -27.38 -13.61
CA SER A 298 30.18 -28.09 -13.09
C SER A 298 29.94 -29.60 -12.93
N ILE A 299 28.75 -29.98 -12.49
CA ILE A 299 28.32 -31.39 -12.37
C ILE A 299 28.28 -32.05 -13.76
N LEU A 300 27.73 -31.37 -14.78
CA LEU A 300 27.70 -31.89 -16.15
C LEU A 300 29.11 -32.10 -16.72
N VAL A 301 30.00 -31.13 -16.52
CA VAL A 301 31.40 -31.24 -16.96
C VAL A 301 32.09 -32.40 -16.25
N GLY A 302 31.91 -32.52 -14.92
CA GLY A 302 32.47 -33.62 -14.13
C GLY A 302 31.97 -35.00 -14.59
N TYR A 303 30.66 -35.14 -14.79
CA TYR A 303 30.07 -36.39 -15.27
C TYR A 303 30.52 -36.73 -16.70
N GLY A 304 30.57 -35.73 -17.59
CA GLY A 304 31.07 -35.88 -18.95
C GLY A 304 32.52 -36.36 -19.00
N LEU A 305 33.39 -35.85 -18.10
CA LEU A 305 34.77 -36.32 -17.98
C LEU A 305 34.83 -37.78 -17.52
N VAL A 306 34.04 -38.18 -16.53
CA VAL A 306 34.03 -39.57 -16.04
C VAL A 306 33.52 -40.53 -17.11
N VAL A 307 32.41 -40.21 -17.77
CA VAL A 307 31.84 -41.04 -18.85
C VAL A 307 32.79 -41.10 -20.04
N GLY A 308 33.40 -39.98 -20.42
CA GLY A 308 34.41 -39.93 -21.47
C GLY A 308 35.63 -40.80 -21.15
N LEU A 309 36.11 -40.78 -19.91
CA LEU A 309 37.21 -41.62 -19.45
C LEU A 309 36.84 -43.11 -19.48
N ILE A 310 35.65 -43.47 -18.98
CA ILE A 310 35.14 -44.85 -19.05
C ILE A 310 35.00 -45.31 -20.51
N GLY A 311 34.41 -44.48 -21.37
CA GLY A 311 34.26 -44.76 -22.79
C GLY A 311 35.61 -44.98 -23.47
N THR A 312 36.61 -44.16 -23.15
CA THR A 312 37.99 -44.30 -23.66
C THR A 312 38.61 -45.63 -23.21
N VAL A 313 38.42 -46.02 -21.94
CA VAL A 313 38.90 -47.32 -21.42
C VAL A 313 38.21 -48.51 -22.11
N VAL A 314 36.88 -48.45 -22.29
CA VAL A 314 36.11 -49.51 -22.95
C VAL A 314 36.50 -49.62 -24.42
N LEU A 315 36.56 -48.50 -25.14
CA LEU A 315 37.01 -48.46 -26.54
C LEU A 315 38.43 -48.98 -26.67
N GLY A 316 39.35 -48.57 -25.80
CA GLY A 316 40.71 -49.09 -25.77
C GLY A 316 40.76 -50.61 -25.58
N ARG A 317 39.90 -51.16 -24.71
CA ARG A 317 39.80 -52.61 -24.49
C ARG A 317 39.22 -53.35 -25.69
N ILE A 318 38.24 -52.75 -26.39
CA ILE A 318 37.68 -53.28 -27.65
C ILE A 318 38.74 -53.29 -28.76
N PHE A 319 39.50 -52.20 -28.91
CA PHE A 319 40.59 -52.14 -29.90
C PHE A 319 41.70 -53.16 -29.61
N LEU A 320 42.05 -53.37 -28.34
CA LEU A 320 42.97 -54.44 -27.95
C LEU A 320 42.41 -55.81 -28.32
N TRP A 321 41.15 -56.12 -27.99
CA TRP A 321 40.50 -57.37 -28.36
C TRP A 321 40.47 -57.61 -29.87
N ARG A 322 40.13 -56.57 -30.65
CA ARG A 322 40.16 -56.63 -32.11
C ARG A 322 41.56 -56.97 -32.62
N ARG A 323 42.60 -56.34 -32.09
CA ARG A 323 43.99 -56.62 -32.47
C ARG A 323 44.40 -58.06 -32.11
N THR A 324 43.98 -58.56 -30.95
CA THR A 324 44.25 -59.97 -30.57
C THR A 324 43.52 -60.95 -31.48
N TYR A 325 42.28 -60.63 -31.87
CA TYR A 325 41.50 -61.43 -32.81
C TYR A 325 42.11 -61.46 -34.22
N GLU A 326 42.57 -60.31 -34.74
CA GLU A 326 43.28 -60.22 -36.03
C GLU A 326 44.60 -61.01 -36.00
N MET A 327 45.36 -60.99 -34.89
CA MET A 327 46.56 -61.84 -34.74
C MET A 327 46.24 -63.33 -34.63
N ALA A 328 45.11 -63.71 -34.02
CA ALA A 328 44.68 -65.10 -33.94
C ALA A 328 44.26 -65.68 -35.30
N GLN A 329 43.70 -64.87 -36.21
CA GLN A 329 43.37 -65.29 -37.57
C GLN A 329 44.62 -65.48 -38.46
N ILE A 330 45.70 -64.73 -38.22
CA ILE A 330 46.96 -64.89 -38.98
C ILE A 330 47.69 -66.20 -38.58
N GLY A 331 47.47 -66.70 -37.36
CA GLY A 331 47.99 -67.99 -36.91
C GLY A 331 47.30 -69.22 -37.52
N SER A 332 46.10 -69.08 -38.11
CA SER A 332 45.32 -70.21 -38.64
C SER A 332 45.56 -70.50 -40.13
N ILE A 333 46.50 -69.82 -40.78
CA ILE A 333 46.84 -70.07 -42.20
C ILE A 333 48.11 -70.93 -42.32
N VAL A 334 48.77 -71.28 -41.21
CA VAL A 334 49.96 -72.15 -41.18
C VAL A 334 49.73 -73.38 -40.30
N SER A 335 48.69 -74.17 -40.59
CA SER A 335 48.61 -75.57 -40.15
C SER A 335 48.02 -76.53 -41.19
N GLY A 336 47.92 -76.09 -42.44
CA GLY A 336 47.49 -76.91 -43.57
C GLY A 336 48.54 -76.92 -44.66
N GLY A 337 49.76 -77.35 -44.34
CA GLY A 337 50.89 -77.33 -45.26
C GLY A 337 52.01 -78.26 -44.82
N ASP A 338 51.90 -79.49 -45.32
CA ASP A 338 52.94 -80.50 -45.54
C ASP A 338 53.51 -81.37 -44.40
N GLY A 339 53.53 -82.66 -44.72
CA GLY A 339 54.47 -83.66 -44.20
C GLY A 339 53.82 -84.97 -43.74
N ASP A 340 53.45 -85.87 -44.65
CA ASP A 340 54.35 -86.98 -45.03
C ASP A 340 53.66 -88.06 -45.91
N VAL A 341 54.47 -88.56 -46.85
CA VAL A 341 54.50 -89.86 -47.58
C VAL A 341 53.40 -90.90 -47.35
#